data_AF-A0A1C6IV39-F1
#
_entry.id   AF-A0A1C6IV39-F1
#
_cell.length_a   1.000
_cell.length_b   1.000
_cell.length_c   1.000
_cell.angle_alpha   90.00
_cell.angle_beta   90.00
_cell.angle_gamma   90.00
#
_symmetry.space_group_name_H-M   'P 1'
#
loop_
_entity.id
_entity.type
_entity.pdbx_description
1 polymer ?
#
loop_
_entity_poly.entity_id
_entity_poly.type
_entity_poly.pdbx_seq_one_letter_code
_entity_poly.pdbx_strand_id
1 'polypeptide(L)'
;MPVAFDIEDSSQTNLGKDALTSIVIAFCDRIKSAGYMPMLYCNPSWINSYLHKDKLIGKYDLWLAHWGVSSPAFKCTIWQYSDSGIVSGISGNVDLNYIYKDYASSPKPSKPTSTKPTEKPDKTTSTIKVGDKVTVKNPIIYGTNKTFAVYEKQYDVIEIVGDRAVIGIGNQIISAIAVSNISKVGNTTSTTKSDKVYYTVKSGDTLSYIAYRYSTTVDKLVSLNNIKNRDLIYVGQRIRVK
;
A
#
# COMPACT_ATOMS: atom_id res chain seq x y z
N MET A 1 -22.19 -2.41 7.45
CA MET A 1 -21.05 -1.98 8.29
C MET A 1 -20.11 -1.14 7.45
N PRO A 2 -19.52 -0.08 8.03
CA PRO A 2 -18.46 0.70 7.39
C PRO A 2 -17.22 -0.14 7.12
N VAL A 3 -16.40 0.30 6.16
CA VAL A 3 -15.04 -0.21 5.94
C VAL A 3 -14.09 0.61 6.81
N ALA A 4 -13.51 -0.03 7.82
CA ALA A 4 -12.59 0.61 8.75
C ALA A 4 -11.16 0.64 8.20
N PHE A 5 -10.50 1.77 8.36
CA PHE A 5 -9.06 1.90 8.20
C PHE A 5 -8.40 1.90 9.57
N ASP A 6 -7.65 0.83 9.84
CA ASP A 6 -6.88 0.67 11.06
C ASP A 6 -5.52 1.37 10.93
N ILE A 7 -5.29 2.39 11.75
CA ILE A 7 -4.05 3.15 11.78
C ILE A 7 -3.53 3.29 13.20
N GLU A 8 -2.81 2.26 13.65
CA GLU A 8 -2.10 2.31 14.93
C GLU A 8 -0.77 1.54 15.00
N ASP A 9 -0.22 1.16 13.84
CA ASP A 9 1.01 0.37 13.79
C ASP A 9 2.28 1.24 13.95
N SER A 10 3.11 0.88 14.93
CA SER A 10 4.35 1.60 15.27
C SER A 10 5.33 1.78 14.10
N SER A 11 5.33 0.89 13.11
CA SER A 11 6.20 0.99 11.93
C SER A 11 5.89 2.21 11.04
N GLN A 12 4.72 2.81 11.22
CA GLN A 12 4.26 3.96 10.44
C GLN A 12 4.66 5.31 11.07
N THR A 13 5.08 5.32 12.34
CA THR A 13 5.30 6.54 13.14
C THR A 13 6.31 7.52 12.54
N ASN A 14 7.30 7.02 11.80
CA ASN A 14 8.33 7.84 11.15
C ASN A 14 7.88 8.53 9.85
N LEU A 15 6.66 8.28 9.37
CA LEU A 15 6.09 8.97 8.20
C LEU A 15 5.76 10.44 8.50
N GLY A 16 5.58 10.78 9.77
CA GLY A 16 5.17 12.11 10.20
C GLY A 16 3.66 12.36 10.05
N LYS A 17 3.18 13.34 10.81
CA LYS A 17 1.75 13.62 11.02
C LYS A 17 0.99 13.98 9.74
N ASP A 18 1.61 14.76 8.86
CA ASP A 18 1.01 15.15 7.57
C ASP A 18 0.80 13.95 6.64
N ALA A 19 1.82 13.10 6.51
CA ALA A 19 1.76 11.94 5.63
C ALA A 19 0.73 10.92 6.13
N LEU A 20 0.72 10.62 7.44
CA LEU A 20 -0.26 9.71 8.04
C LEU A 20 -1.70 10.21 7.87
N THR A 21 -1.93 11.50 8.13
CA THR A 21 -3.25 12.12 7.89
C THR A 21 -3.65 12.01 6.42
N SER A 22 -2.71 12.24 5.50
CA SER A 22 -2.97 12.15 4.05
C SER A 22 -3.31 10.73 3.61
N ILE A 23 -2.68 9.71 4.22
CA ILE A 23 -2.99 8.30 3.98
C ILE A 23 -4.42 7.98 4.41
N VAL A 24 -4.82 8.41 5.62
CA VAL A 24 -6.20 8.23 6.11
C VAL A 24 -7.19 8.89 5.17
N ILE A 25 -6.94 10.14 4.78
CA ILE A 25 -7.81 10.88 3.88
C ILE A 25 -7.94 10.15 2.54
N ALA A 26 -6.82 9.77 1.93
CA ALA A 26 -6.81 9.08 0.64
C ALA A 26 -7.57 7.75 0.67
N PHE A 27 -7.36 6.94 1.71
CA PHE A 27 -8.09 5.69 1.87
C PHE A 27 -9.60 5.94 2.02
N CYS A 28 -9.99 6.78 2.98
CA CYS A 28 -11.39 7.00 3.29
C CYS A 28 -12.15 7.64 2.12
N ASP A 29 -11.56 8.62 1.44
CA ASP A 29 -12.18 9.24 0.27
C ASP A 29 -12.30 8.24 -0.90
N ARG A 30 -11.35 7.32 -1.07
CA ARG A 30 -11.43 6.26 -2.09
C ARG A 30 -12.55 5.26 -1.81
N ILE A 31 -12.68 4.83 -0.56
CA ILE A 31 -13.77 3.95 -0.10
C ILE A 31 -15.13 4.63 -0.30
N LYS A 32 -15.24 5.91 0.08
CA LYS A 32 -16.44 6.72 -0.14
C LYS A 32 -16.80 6.83 -1.62
N SER A 33 -15.82 7.11 -2.46
CA SER A 33 -16.00 7.23 -3.92
C SER A 33 -16.39 5.91 -4.58
N ALA A 34 -16.04 4.78 -3.96
CA ALA A 34 -16.48 3.45 -4.39
C ALA A 34 -17.90 3.08 -3.90
N GLY A 35 -18.61 4.00 -3.25
CA GLY A 35 -19.98 3.79 -2.76
C GLY A 35 -20.08 3.16 -1.37
N TYR A 36 -18.95 2.98 -0.67
CA TYR A 36 -18.92 2.41 0.67
C TYR A 36 -18.83 3.50 1.75
N MET A 37 -19.20 3.17 2.98
CA MET A 37 -18.98 4.07 4.12
C MET A 37 -17.58 3.85 4.70
N PRO A 38 -16.67 4.84 4.68
CA PRO A 38 -15.38 4.73 5.37
C PRO A 38 -15.52 5.01 6.86
N MET A 39 -14.58 4.47 7.64
CA MET A 39 -14.45 4.71 9.08
C MET A 39 -12.97 4.71 9.45
N LEU A 40 -12.57 5.57 10.39
CA LEU A 40 -11.24 5.59 10.97
C LEU A 40 -11.24 4.76 12.26
N TYR A 41 -10.30 3.82 12.40
CA TYR A 41 -10.02 3.12 13.64
C TYR A 41 -8.63 3.50 14.19
N CYS A 42 -8.57 3.90 15.45
CA CYS A 42 -7.33 4.16 16.20
C CYS A 42 -7.61 4.35 17.70
N ASN A 43 -6.56 4.38 18.51
CA ASN A 43 -6.62 4.78 19.92
C ASN A 43 -6.37 6.29 20.16
N PRO A 44 -6.68 6.82 21.36
CA PRO A 44 -6.48 8.24 21.67
C PRO A 44 -5.07 8.78 21.53
N SER A 45 -4.04 7.95 21.78
CA SER A 45 -2.64 8.37 21.60
C SER A 45 -2.36 8.64 20.12
N TRP A 46 -2.85 7.76 19.24
CA TRP A 46 -2.65 7.88 17.80
C TRP A 46 -3.28 9.12 17.20
N ILE A 47 -4.56 9.36 17.49
CA ILE A 47 -5.27 10.50 16.92
C ILE A 47 -4.73 11.85 17.41
N ASN A 48 -4.13 11.92 18.60
CA ASN A 48 -3.51 13.15 19.10
C ASN A 48 -2.08 13.34 18.58
N SER A 49 -1.27 12.29 18.61
CA SER A 49 0.18 12.37 18.38
C SER A 49 0.54 12.28 16.91
N TYR A 50 -0.17 11.47 16.14
CA TYR A 50 0.23 11.08 14.78
C TYR A 50 -0.74 11.54 13.69
N LEU A 51 -1.90 12.11 14.05
CA LEU A 51 -2.91 12.55 13.08
C LEU A 51 -3.41 13.98 13.34
N HIS A 52 -3.67 14.74 12.28
CA HIS A 52 -4.36 16.03 12.37
C HIS A 52 -5.86 15.80 12.56
N LYS A 53 -6.26 15.61 13.82
CA LYS A 53 -7.64 15.26 14.21
C LYS A 53 -8.69 16.23 13.68
N ASP A 54 -8.35 17.52 13.57
CA ASP A 54 -9.18 18.60 13.02
C ASP A 54 -9.55 18.38 11.54
N LYS A 55 -8.73 17.62 10.81
CA LYS A 55 -9.00 17.25 9.41
C LYS A 55 -9.81 15.95 9.25
N LEU A 56 -9.96 15.18 10.32
CA LEU A 56 -10.49 13.82 10.28
C LEU A 56 -11.82 13.68 11.03
N ILE A 57 -11.88 14.17 12.28
CA ILE A 57 -13.08 14.09 13.12
C ILE A 57 -14.17 14.97 12.51
N GLY A 58 -15.35 14.38 12.31
CA GLY A 58 -16.48 15.02 11.64
C GLY A 58 -16.50 14.81 10.12
N LYS A 59 -15.36 14.52 9.49
CA LYS A 59 -15.31 14.10 8.08
C LYS A 59 -15.60 12.60 7.93
N TYR A 60 -15.05 11.79 8.83
CA TYR A 60 -15.24 10.34 8.86
C TYR A 60 -15.81 9.89 10.20
N ASP A 61 -16.59 8.80 10.18
CA ASP A 61 -17.00 8.13 11.41
C ASP A 61 -15.78 7.55 12.13
N LEU A 62 -15.74 7.66 13.46
CA LEU A 62 -14.63 7.20 14.31
C LEU A 62 -15.02 5.92 15.05
N TRP A 63 -14.15 4.92 14.99
CA TRP A 63 -14.09 3.76 15.86
C TRP A 63 -12.90 3.93 16.79
N LEU A 64 -13.16 4.22 18.07
CA LEU A 64 -12.12 4.54 19.03
C LEU A 64 -11.79 3.34 19.92
N ALA A 65 -10.53 2.92 19.95
CA ALA A 65 -10.01 1.94 20.89
C ALA A 65 -9.57 2.64 22.19
N HIS A 66 -10.36 2.50 23.25
CA HIS A 66 -10.06 3.14 24.54
C HIS A 66 -10.56 2.28 25.70
N TRP A 67 -9.70 1.40 26.19
CA TRP A 67 -10.05 0.39 27.20
C TRP A 67 -9.85 0.90 28.63
N GLY A 68 -10.49 0.25 29.60
CA GLY A 68 -10.30 0.54 31.03
C GLY A 68 -10.87 1.87 31.52
N VAL A 69 -11.73 2.52 30.73
CA VAL A 69 -12.36 3.81 31.04
C VAL A 69 -13.88 3.70 31.04
N SER A 70 -14.55 4.58 31.79
CA SER A 70 -16.03 4.63 31.85
C SER A 70 -16.68 5.28 30.63
N SER A 71 -15.92 6.05 29.85
CA SER A 71 -16.38 6.67 28.60
C SER A 71 -15.22 6.95 27.63
N PRO A 72 -15.44 6.93 26.31
CA PRO A 72 -14.39 7.20 25.33
C PRO A 72 -13.90 8.65 25.40
N ALA A 73 -12.62 8.89 25.10
CA ALA A 73 -12.03 10.24 25.18
C ALA A 73 -12.52 11.19 24.09
N PHE A 74 -13.11 10.65 23.02
CA PHE A 74 -13.66 11.41 21.90
C PHE A 74 -15.05 10.89 21.58
N LYS A 75 -15.90 11.77 21.04
CA LYS A 75 -17.14 11.33 20.41
C LYS A 75 -16.81 10.38 19.26
N CYS A 76 -17.18 9.13 19.41
CA CYS A 76 -17.04 8.09 18.41
C CYS A 76 -18.40 7.48 18.08
N THR A 77 -18.45 6.74 16.97
CA THR A 77 -19.63 5.99 16.55
C THR A 77 -19.56 4.52 16.93
N ILE A 78 -18.33 4.01 17.10
CA ILE A 78 -18.03 2.72 17.70
C ILE A 78 -16.96 2.95 18.77
N TRP A 79 -17.13 2.34 19.93
CA TRP A 79 -16.14 2.34 21.02
C TRP A 79 -15.71 0.91 21.30
N GLN A 80 -14.46 0.58 21.00
CA GLN A 80 -13.85 -0.65 21.50
C GLN A 80 -13.43 -0.40 22.94
N TYR A 81 -14.14 -0.99 23.89
CA TYR A 81 -14.00 -0.71 25.33
C TYR A 81 -13.20 -1.78 26.07
N SER A 82 -12.89 -2.90 25.42
CA SER A 82 -12.04 -3.96 25.93
C SER A 82 -11.38 -4.71 24.77
N ASP A 83 -10.17 -5.20 25.00
CA ASP A 83 -9.37 -6.14 24.19
C ASP A 83 -9.38 -7.57 24.76
N SER A 84 -10.10 -7.77 25.86
CA SER A 84 -9.97 -8.92 26.76
C SER A 84 -11.32 -9.41 27.27
N GLY A 85 -12.35 -9.19 26.46
CA GLY A 85 -13.70 -9.66 26.73
C GLY A 85 -13.86 -11.16 26.54
N ILE A 86 -14.98 -11.68 27.03
CA ILE A 86 -15.40 -13.07 26.88
C ILE A 86 -16.80 -13.07 26.28
N VAL A 87 -16.96 -13.76 25.16
CA VAL A 87 -18.25 -13.96 24.50
C VAL A 87 -18.51 -15.46 24.38
N SER A 88 -19.69 -15.90 24.81
CA SER A 88 -20.09 -17.31 24.69
C SER A 88 -19.98 -17.77 23.24
N GLY A 89 -19.30 -18.90 23.02
CA GLY A 89 -19.04 -19.45 21.69
C GLY A 89 -17.72 -19.00 21.04
N ILE A 90 -16.96 -18.08 21.66
CA ILE A 90 -15.60 -17.72 21.20
C ILE A 90 -14.59 -18.09 22.29
N SER A 91 -13.55 -18.83 21.91
CA SER A 91 -12.47 -19.21 22.82
C SER A 91 -11.41 -18.12 22.89
N GLY A 92 -10.99 -17.77 24.11
CA GLY A 92 -9.98 -16.74 24.35
C GLY A 92 -10.55 -15.34 24.42
N ASN A 93 -9.65 -14.38 24.58
CA ASN A 93 -9.97 -12.97 24.68
C ASN A 93 -10.45 -12.41 23.34
N VAL A 94 -11.46 -11.56 23.39
CA VAL A 94 -11.99 -10.86 22.22
C VAL A 94 -12.19 -9.38 22.49
N ASP A 95 -12.05 -8.59 21.42
CA ASP A 95 -12.41 -7.17 21.45
C ASP A 95 -13.92 -6.99 21.61
N LEU A 96 -14.32 -6.13 22.55
CA LEU A 96 -15.72 -5.78 22.78
C LEU A 96 -15.98 -4.34 22.38
N ASN A 97 -17.11 -4.15 21.71
CA ASN A 97 -17.46 -2.89 21.07
C ASN A 97 -18.88 -2.45 21.44
N TYR A 98 -19.05 -1.18 21.79
CA TYR A 98 -20.33 -0.50 21.73
C TYR A 98 -20.49 0.18 20.39
N ILE A 99 -21.62 -0.03 19.73
CA ILE A 99 -21.98 0.65 18.49
C ILE A 99 -23.07 1.67 18.83
N TYR A 100 -22.76 2.96 18.68
CA TYR A 100 -23.68 4.06 19.02
C TYR A 100 -24.50 4.54 17.82
N LYS A 101 -24.06 4.23 16.60
CA LYS A 101 -24.73 4.60 15.35
C LYS A 101 -25.30 3.35 14.69
N ASP A 102 -26.56 3.41 14.29
CA ASP A 102 -27.18 2.32 13.55
C ASP A 102 -26.60 2.26 12.12
N TYR A 103 -25.76 1.27 11.88
CA TYR A 103 -25.18 0.96 10.57
C TYR A 103 -25.90 -0.17 9.84
N ALA A 104 -26.88 -0.81 10.49
CA ALA A 104 -27.64 -1.91 9.92
C ALA A 104 -28.77 -1.42 9.01
N SER A 105 -29.36 -0.26 9.34
CA SER A 105 -30.38 0.40 8.53
C SER A 105 -29.83 1.25 7.38
N SER A 106 -28.52 1.51 7.34
CA SER A 106 -27.88 2.23 6.24
C SER A 106 -28.07 1.50 4.90
N PRO A 107 -28.33 2.22 3.80
CA PRO A 107 -28.41 1.61 2.47
C PRO A 107 -27.15 0.77 2.23
N LYS A 108 -27.33 -0.51 1.89
CA LYS A 108 -26.19 -1.33 1.47
C LYS A 108 -25.57 -0.65 0.25
N PRO A 109 -24.23 -0.54 0.20
CA PRO A 109 -23.55 -0.14 -1.02
C PRO A 109 -24.10 -0.99 -2.16
N SER A 110 -24.70 -0.35 -3.18
CA SER A 110 -24.96 -1.04 -4.43
C SER A 110 -23.62 -1.60 -4.88
N LYS A 111 -23.56 -2.91 -5.24
CA LYS A 111 -22.35 -3.55 -5.77
C LYS A 111 -21.65 -2.55 -6.70
N PRO A 112 -20.36 -2.25 -6.51
CA PRO A 112 -19.70 -1.26 -7.35
C PRO A 112 -19.89 -1.73 -8.78
N THR A 113 -20.67 -1.00 -9.56
CA THR A 113 -20.53 -1.10 -11.00
C THR A 113 -19.07 -0.80 -11.23
N SER A 114 -18.37 -1.64 -11.98
CA SER A 114 -17.04 -1.32 -12.48
C SER A 114 -17.20 -0.16 -13.47
N THR A 115 -17.52 1.02 -12.96
CA THR A 115 -17.47 2.27 -13.68
C THR A 115 -16.11 2.84 -13.37
N LYS A 116 -15.21 2.67 -14.35
CA LYS A 116 -14.02 3.48 -14.52
C LYS A 116 -14.37 4.94 -14.14
N PRO A 117 -13.64 5.58 -13.20
CA PRO A 117 -13.94 6.95 -12.82
C PRO A 117 -13.95 7.86 -14.05
N THR A 118 -15.10 8.45 -14.35
CA THR A 118 -15.31 9.45 -15.41
C THR A 118 -15.33 10.86 -14.83
N GLU A 119 -14.34 11.17 -13.99
CA GLU A 119 -14.05 12.57 -13.68
C GLU A 119 -12.65 12.87 -14.18
N LYS A 120 -12.57 13.90 -15.03
CA LYS A 120 -11.34 14.38 -15.64
C LYS A 120 -10.95 15.68 -14.92
N PRO A 121 -9.93 15.69 -14.05
CA PRO A 121 -9.35 16.92 -13.55
C PRO A 121 -8.00 17.19 -14.24
N ASP A 122 -7.98 18.40 -14.82
CA ASP A 122 -6.91 19.31 -15.21
C ASP A 122 -5.59 18.87 -15.85
N LYS A 123 -5.24 19.62 -16.91
CA LYS A 123 -4.06 19.46 -17.75
C LYS A 123 -2.80 19.85 -16.98
N THR A 124 -2.05 18.86 -16.53
CA THR A 124 -0.58 18.97 -16.42
C THR A 124 0.07 18.02 -17.42
N THR A 125 0.97 18.58 -18.21
CA THR A 125 1.58 18.04 -19.44
C THR A 125 2.43 16.78 -19.19
N SER A 126 1.78 15.67 -18.84
CA SER A 126 2.41 14.36 -18.73
C SER A 126 2.01 13.51 -19.94
N THR A 127 2.99 13.01 -20.67
CA THR A 127 2.82 12.19 -21.90
C THR A 127 2.33 10.76 -21.63
N ILE A 128 2.03 10.45 -20.36
CA ILE A 128 1.66 9.13 -19.85
C ILE A 128 0.16 9.14 -19.57
N LYS A 129 -0.56 8.12 -20.05
CA LYS A 129 -2.01 7.95 -19.84
C LYS A 129 -2.36 6.57 -19.29
N VAL A 130 -3.56 6.44 -18.72
CA VAL A 130 -4.14 5.14 -18.34
C VAL A 130 -4.09 4.17 -19.52
N GLY A 131 -3.59 2.96 -19.26
CA GLY A 131 -3.34 1.90 -20.25
C GLY A 131 -1.95 1.93 -20.90
N ASP A 132 -1.14 2.97 -20.69
CA ASP A 132 0.25 2.93 -21.12
C ASP A 132 1.05 1.90 -20.29
N LYS A 133 2.06 1.29 -20.90
CA LYS A 133 3.09 0.54 -20.18
C LYS A 133 4.22 1.48 -19.78
N VAL A 134 4.65 1.39 -18.53
CA VAL A 134 5.68 2.27 -17.95
C VAL A 134 6.74 1.49 -17.20
N THR A 135 7.95 2.04 -17.15
CA THR A 135 8.99 1.62 -16.21
C THR A 135 9.06 2.61 -15.06
N VAL A 136 9.44 2.14 -13.88
CA VAL A 136 9.72 3.02 -12.74
C VAL A 136 11.21 3.40 -12.76
N LYS A 137 11.51 4.70 -12.68
CA LYS A 137 12.86 5.24 -12.77
C LYS A 137 13.66 4.97 -11.50
N ASN A 138 13.08 5.25 -10.34
CA ASN A 138 13.72 5.11 -9.03
C ASN A 138 12.91 4.20 -8.11
N PRO A 139 13.56 3.37 -7.26
CA PRO A 139 12.87 2.56 -6.25
C PRO A 139 11.88 3.38 -5.42
N ILE A 140 10.74 2.79 -5.10
CA ILE A 140 9.72 3.44 -4.28
C ILE A 140 10.05 3.16 -2.83
N ILE A 141 10.32 4.21 -2.05
CA ILE A 141 10.62 4.10 -0.63
C ILE A 141 9.38 4.52 0.15
N TYR A 142 8.81 3.62 0.94
CA TYR A 142 7.72 3.93 1.86
C TYR A 142 8.26 3.93 3.29
N GLY A 143 8.22 5.08 3.97
CA GLY A 143 8.59 5.20 5.38
C GLY A 143 10.02 4.75 5.68
N THR A 144 10.23 4.14 6.87
CA THR A 144 11.56 3.71 7.32
C THR A 144 12.11 2.57 6.49
N ASN A 145 12.91 2.93 5.47
CA ASN A 145 13.85 2.05 4.78
C ASN A 145 13.26 0.79 4.14
N LYS A 146 11.92 0.69 4.01
CA LYS A 146 11.27 -0.37 3.23
C LYS A 146 11.11 0.13 1.80
N THR A 147 12.02 -0.31 0.94
CA THR A 147 11.89 -0.17 -0.50
C THR A 147 10.84 -1.14 -1.01
N PHE A 148 9.75 -0.64 -1.58
CA PHE A 148 8.98 -1.43 -2.52
C PHE A 148 9.86 -1.60 -3.76
N ALA A 149 10.49 -2.76 -3.89
CA ALA A 149 11.34 -3.01 -5.03
C ALA A 149 10.47 -3.00 -6.29
N VAL A 150 10.93 -2.27 -7.29
CA VAL A 150 10.34 -2.27 -8.62
C VAL A 150 10.77 -3.60 -9.26
N TYR A 151 10.02 -4.67 -8.96
CA TYR A 151 10.40 -6.02 -9.34
C TYR A 151 10.29 -6.27 -10.85
N GLU A 152 9.41 -5.55 -11.54
CA GLU A 152 9.15 -5.74 -12.97
C GLU A 152 9.75 -4.65 -13.87
N LYS A 153 10.09 -5.07 -15.09
CA LYS A 153 10.57 -4.16 -16.14
C LYS A 153 9.48 -3.20 -16.62
N GLN A 154 8.21 -3.56 -16.52
CA GLN A 154 7.08 -2.79 -17.04
C GLN A 154 5.84 -2.98 -16.16
N TYR A 155 5.05 -1.92 -16.01
CA TYR A 155 3.76 -1.91 -15.32
C TYR A 155 2.70 -1.28 -16.21
N ASP A 156 1.46 -1.72 -16.03
CA ASP A 156 0.29 -1.08 -16.60
C ASP A 156 -0.07 0.15 -15.76
N VAL A 157 -0.31 1.29 -16.41
CA VAL A 157 -0.90 2.46 -15.75
C VAL A 157 -2.41 2.21 -15.60
N ILE A 158 -2.84 1.96 -14.38
CA ILE A 158 -4.24 1.63 -14.04
C ILE A 158 -5.06 2.90 -13.83
N GLU A 159 -4.49 3.89 -13.16
CA GLU A 159 -5.17 5.13 -12.78
C GLU A 159 -4.17 6.29 -12.78
N ILE A 160 -4.63 7.49 -13.12
CA ILE A 160 -3.86 8.73 -12.93
C ILE A 160 -4.76 9.71 -12.20
N VAL A 161 -4.27 10.25 -11.09
CA VAL A 161 -4.93 11.29 -10.30
C VAL A 161 -3.90 12.37 -10.00
N GLY A 162 -4.03 13.53 -10.65
CA GLY A 162 -3.08 14.63 -10.52
C GLY A 162 -1.67 14.22 -10.94
N ASP A 163 -0.72 14.42 -10.02
CA ASP A 163 0.70 14.08 -10.21
C ASP A 163 1.05 12.64 -9.86
N ARG A 164 0.06 11.78 -9.55
CA ARG A 164 0.24 10.38 -9.19
C ARG A 164 -0.39 9.43 -10.20
N ALA A 165 0.27 8.30 -10.41
CA ALA A 165 -0.24 7.16 -11.16
C ALA A 165 -0.34 5.93 -10.25
N VAL A 166 -1.42 5.16 -10.41
CA VAL A 166 -1.50 3.79 -9.90
C VAL A 166 -0.97 2.87 -10.98
N ILE A 167 0.05 2.09 -10.64
CA ILE A 167 0.67 1.11 -11.52
C ILE A 167 0.38 -0.31 -11.03
N GLY A 168 0.27 -1.25 -11.96
CA GLY A 168 -0.01 -2.63 -11.65
C GLY A 168 0.41 -3.63 -12.72
N ILE A 169 0.09 -4.90 -12.49
CA ILE A 169 0.34 -6.01 -13.43
C ILE A 169 -0.99 -6.71 -13.65
N GLY A 170 -1.58 -6.56 -14.83
CA GLY A 170 -2.93 -7.05 -15.10
C GLY A 170 -3.94 -6.46 -14.13
N ASN A 171 -4.65 -7.32 -13.39
CA ASN A 171 -5.67 -6.90 -12.41
C ASN A 171 -5.10 -6.58 -11.02
N GLN A 172 -3.80 -6.75 -10.79
CA GLN A 172 -3.18 -6.49 -9.49
C GLN A 172 -2.63 -5.06 -9.42
N ILE A 173 -3.07 -4.29 -8.43
CA ILE A 173 -2.48 -2.99 -8.10
C ILE A 173 -1.18 -3.23 -7.33
N ILE A 174 -0.10 -2.63 -7.80
CA ILE A 174 1.24 -2.79 -7.23
C ILE A 174 1.62 -1.57 -6.39
N SER A 175 1.40 -0.35 -6.90
CA SER A 175 1.83 0.86 -6.21
C SER A 175 1.14 2.12 -6.74
N ALA A 176 1.00 3.13 -5.89
CA ALA A 176 0.75 4.51 -6.31
C ALA A 176 2.06 5.31 -6.28
N ILE A 177 2.48 5.85 -7.42
CA ILE A 177 3.78 6.49 -7.64
C ILE A 177 3.61 7.87 -8.29
N ALA A 178 4.55 8.79 -8.07
CA ALA A 178 4.58 10.05 -8.81
C ALA A 178 4.76 9.80 -10.32
N VAL A 179 3.99 10.49 -11.15
CA VAL A 179 4.08 10.44 -12.63
C VAL A 179 5.48 10.85 -13.10
N SER A 180 6.16 11.73 -12.36
CA SER A 180 7.55 12.12 -12.62
C SER A 180 8.55 10.96 -12.47
N ASN A 181 8.25 9.96 -11.65
CA ASN A 181 9.11 8.80 -11.40
C ASN A 181 8.83 7.61 -12.34
N ILE A 182 8.00 7.77 -13.35
CA ILE A 182 7.73 6.76 -14.38
C ILE A 182 8.11 7.25 -15.77
N SER A 183 8.51 6.31 -16.63
CA SER A 183 8.83 6.53 -18.04
C SER A 183 7.96 5.65 -18.92
N LYS A 184 7.36 6.21 -19.95
CA LYS A 184 6.63 5.43 -20.95
C LYS A 184 7.57 4.48 -21.68
N VAL A 185 7.18 3.22 -21.77
CA VAL A 185 7.88 2.25 -22.61
C VAL A 185 7.51 2.56 -24.07
N GLY A 186 8.50 2.99 -24.85
CA GLY A 186 8.36 3.06 -26.31
C GLY A 186 8.45 1.67 -26.93
N ASN A 187 7.81 1.47 -28.09
CA ASN A 187 8.09 0.34 -28.96
C ASN A 187 9.48 0.51 -29.57
N THR A 188 10.53 0.21 -28.82
CA THR A 188 11.88 0.04 -29.36
C THR A 188 12.41 -1.31 -28.90
N THR A 189 12.39 -2.24 -29.84
CA THR A 189 13.10 -3.51 -29.83
C THR A 189 14.60 -3.22 -29.81
N SER A 190 15.14 -2.94 -28.62
CA SER A 190 16.58 -2.74 -28.42
C SER A 190 17.25 -4.09 -28.21
N THR A 191 17.66 -4.74 -29.29
CA THR A 191 18.60 -5.88 -29.26
C THR A 191 20.02 -5.35 -29.05
N THR A 192 20.41 -5.08 -27.81
CA THR A 192 21.82 -4.97 -27.45
C THR A 192 22.30 -6.30 -26.87
N LYS A 193 23.28 -6.91 -27.55
CA LYS A 193 24.04 -8.06 -27.06
C LYS A 193 24.70 -7.64 -25.74
N SER A 194 24.13 -8.06 -24.62
CA SER A 194 24.68 -7.81 -23.29
C SER A 194 25.83 -8.78 -23.05
N ASP A 195 27.00 -8.24 -22.73
CA ASP A 195 28.10 -9.05 -22.21
C ASP A 195 27.68 -9.77 -20.94
N LYS A 196 28.18 -11.00 -20.78
CA LYS A 196 27.88 -11.83 -19.60
C LYS A 196 28.65 -11.29 -18.41
N VAL A 197 27.94 -10.71 -17.44
CA VAL A 197 28.53 -10.24 -16.17
C VAL A 197 28.24 -11.27 -15.08
N TYR A 198 29.23 -11.53 -14.23
CA TYR A 198 29.12 -12.49 -13.12
C TYR A 198 29.43 -11.84 -11.77
N TYR A 199 28.80 -12.34 -10.72
CA TYR A 199 29.03 -11.98 -9.32
C TYR A 199 29.33 -13.24 -8.49
N THR A 200 30.25 -13.14 -7.54
CA THR A 200 30.54 -14.22 -6.59
C THR A 200 29.82 -13.92 -5.27
N VAL A 201 28.93 -14.81 -4.85
CA VAL A 201 28.14 -14.71 -3.63
C VAL A 201 29.05 -14.60 -2.40
N LYS A 202 28.73 -13.67 -1.49
CA LYS A 202 29.43 -13.43 -0.23
C LYS A 202 28.54 -13.81 0.96
N SER A 203 29.16 -13.94 2.14
CA SER A 203 28.41 -14.18 3.38
C SER A 203 27.37 -13.09 3.60
N GLY A 204 26.11 -13.49 3.85
CA GLY A 204 24.97 -12.59 4.03
C GLY A 204 24.24 -12.17 2.75
N ASP A 205 24.69 -12.58 1.57
CA ASP A 205 23.98 -12.28 0.32
C ASP A 205 22.69 -13.10 0.18
N THR A 206 21.69 -12.50 -0.45
CA THR A 206 20.47 -13.17 -0.94
C THR A 206 20.32 -12.93 -2.44
N LEU A 207 19.58 -13.78 -3.16
CA LEU A 207 19.27 -13.53 -4.57
C LEU A 207 18.58 -12.18 -4.77
N SER A 208 17.72 -11.78 -3.82
CA SER A 208 17.06 -10.48 -3.83
C SER A 208 18.06 -9.33 -3.75
N TYR A 209 19.05 -9.40 -2.86
CA TYR A 209 20.09 -8.39 -2.72
C TYR A 209 21.03 -8.33 -3.94
N ILE A 210 21.38 -9.49 -4.52
CA ILE A 210 22.20 -9.56 -5.74
C ILE A 210 21.40 -8.98 -6.93
N ALA A 211 20.12 -9.33 -7.06
CA ALA A 211 19.25 -8.80 -8.09
C ALA A 211 19.14 -7.27 -8.00
N TYR A 212 18.98 -6.76 -6.79
CA TYR A 212 19.02 -5.33 -6.48
C TYR A 212 20.32 -4.66 -6.94
N ARG A 213 21.48 -5.21 -6.55
CA ARG A 213 22.80 -4.65 -6.88
C ARG A 213 23.07 -4.55 -8.39
N TYR A 214 22.52 -5.46 -9.17
CA TYR A 214 22.78 -5.57 -10.61
C TYR A 214 21.60 -5.13 -11.49
N SER A 215 20.58 -4.52 -10.90
CA SER A 215 19.37 -4.04 -11.61
C SER A 215 18.73 -5.14 -12.46
N THR A 216 18.55 -6.32 -11.88
CA THR A 216 17.91 -7.50 -12.49
C THR A 216 16.86 -8.07 -11.53
N THR A 217 16.20 -9.17 -11.87
CA THR A 217 15.17 -9.81 -11.02
C THR A 217 15.64 -11.16 -10.51
N VAL A 218 15.09 -11.63 -9.40
CA VAL A 218 15.43 -12.97 -8.89
C VAL A 218 15.03 -14.04 -9.92
N ASP A 219 13.89 -13.91 -10.59
CA ASP A 219 13.49 -14.82 -11.68
C ASP A 219 14.49 -14.82 -12.84
N LYS A 220 15.02 -13.65 -13.19
CA LYS A 220 16.05 -13.53 -14.22
C LYS A 220 17.38 -14.14 -13.76
N LEU A 221 17.76 -13.99 -12.49
CA LEU A 221 18.94 -14.68 -11.94
C LEU A 221 18.74 -16.20 -11.91
N VAL A 222 17.58 -16.67 -11.47
CA VAL A 222 17.23 -18.09 -11.41
C VAL A 222 17.29 -18.72 -12.79
N SER A 223 16.65 -18.10 -13.79
CA SER A 223 16.67 -18.58 -15.18
C SER A 223 18.03 -18.48 -15.84
N LEU A 224 18.80 -17.40 -15.61
CA LEU A 224 20.16 -17.25 -16.17
C LEU A 224 21.16 -18.28 -15.61
N ASN A 225 20.90 -18.84 -14.43
CA ASN A 225 21.82 -19.68 -13.69
C ASN A 225 21.29 -21.08 -13.39
N ASN A 226 20.11 -21.43 -13.91
CA ASN A 226 19.43 -22.71 -13.67
C ASN A 226 19.31 -23.07 -12.17
N ILE A 227 18.99 -22.09 -11.32
CA ILE A 227 18.88 -22.29 -9.87
C ILE A 227 17.56 -23.02 -9.57
N LYS A 228 17.62 -24.18 -8.92
CA LYS A 228 16.42 -24.98 -8.63
C LYS A 228 15.62 -24.47 -7.43
N ASN A 229 16.31 -23.99 -6.40
CA ASN A 229 15.69 -23.44 -5.20
C ASN A 229 16.02 -21.95 -5.09
N ARG A 230 14.99 -21.10 -5.22
CA ARG A 230 15.10 -19.63 -5.18
C ARG A 230 15.67 -19.12 -3.85
N ASP A 231 15.48 -19.87 -2.78
CA ASP A 231 15.83 -19.43 -1.43
C ASP A 231 17.20 -19.95 -0.97
N LEU A 232 17.94 -20.64 -1.85
CA LEU A 232 19.22 -21.25 -1.51
C LEU A 232 20.32 -20.86 -2.50
N ILE A 233 21.31 -20.11 -2.01
CA ILE A 233 22.58 -19.82 -2.68
C ILE A 233 23.74 -20.04 -1.72
N TYR A 234 24.90 -20.38 -2.25
CA TYR A 234 26.09 -20.70 -1.46
C TYR A 234 27.14 -19.60 -1.56
N VAL A 235 27.80 -19.27 -0.46
CA VAL A 235 28.97 -18.39 -0.47
C VAL A 235 30.04 -18.96 -1.43
N GLY A 236 30.60 -18.11 -2.29
CA GLY A 236 31.53 -18.51 -3.34
C GLY A 236 30.86 -18.93 -4.67
N GLN A 237 29.53 -19.11 -4.71
CA GLN A 237 28.81 -19.42 -5.93
C GLN A 237 28.93 -18.26 -6.93
N ARG A 238 29.26 -18.58 -8.19
CA ARG A 238 29.25 -17.60 -9.29
C ARG A 238 27.87 -17.53 -9.92
N ILE A 239 27.27 -16.34 -9.90
CA ILE A 239 25.95 -16.06 -10.45
C ILE A 239 26.10 -15.08 -11.62
N ARG A 240 25.57 -15.45 -12.78
CA ARG A 240 25.40 -14.59 -13.95
C ARG A 240 24.30 -13.57 -13.68
N VAL A 241 24.65 -12.29 -13.78
CA VAL A 241 23.77 -11.17 -13.45
C VAL A 241 23.30 -10.37 -14.67
N LYS A 242 23.98 -10.49 -15.82
CA LYS A 242 23.60 -9.90 -17.11
C LYS A 242 23.78 -10.89 -18.27
#